data_AF-A0A7J4FZ23-F1
#
_entry.id   AF-A0A7J4FZ23-F1
#
_cell.length_a   1.000
_cell.length_b   1.000
_cell.length_c   1.000
_cell.angle_alpha   90.00
_cell.angle_beta   90.00
_cell.angle_gamma   90.00
#
_symmetry.space_group_name_H-M   'P 1'
#
loop_
_entity.id
_entity.type
_entity.pdbx_description
1 polymer ?
#
loop_
_entity_poly.entity_id
_entity_poly.type
_entity_poly.pdbx_seq_one_letter_code
_entity_poly.pdbx_strand_id
1 'polypeptide(L)'
;MTTTIAITGKGGTGKTAVAALLIRHVLRTGRVLLAVDADPDTNLPEALGETADRTVGDVREILMGDLPPDVDKMRLLESLIYEILIEKAGYDLLVMGRPDGAGCYCYANNLLRGIMDQVMKNYDLAIIDTAAGMEHLSRRIIRDLDHLLVVTDGSRKGLTTAERIRDLTDELDLGFKNIYIILNKVTPENR
;
A
#
# COMPACT_ATOMS: atom_id res chain seq x y z
N MET A 1 -6.64 -3.36 -17.28
CA MET A 1 -5.97 -2.25 -16.59
C MET A 1 -6.47 -2.30 -15.16
N THR A 2 -5.59 -2.56 -14.21
CA THR A 2 -5.93 -2.77 -12.79
C THR A 2 -6.39 -1.46 -12.19
N THR A 3 -7.54 -1.45 -11.54
CA THR A 3 -7.98 -0.28 -10.78
C THR A 3 -7.18 -0.21 -9.48
N THR A 4 -6.67 0.97 -9.10
CA THR A 4 -5.85 1.12 -7.88
C THR A 4 -6.51 2.08 -6.88
N ILE A 5 -6.66 1.63 -5.63
CA ILE A 5 -7.24 2.43 -4.54
C ILE A 5 -6.23 2.52 -3.40
N ALA A 6 -5.73 3.72 -3.13
CA ALA A 6 -4.92 4.00 -1.96
C ALA A 6 -5.78 4.51 -0.80
N ILE A 7 -5.48 4.07 0.42
CA ILE A 7 -6.18 4.45 1.64
C ILE A 7 -5.20 5.13 2.57
N THR A 8 -5.43 6.42 2.83
CA THR A 8 -4.59 7.26 3.69
C THR A 8 -5.45 8.03 4.71
N GLY A 9 -4.84 8.84 5.56
CA GLY A 9 -5.52 9.64 6.56
C GLY A 9 -4.63 9.95 7.76
N LYS A 10 -5.27 10.42 8.83
CA LYS A 10 -4.60 10.65 10.12
C LYS A 10 -4.35 9.33 10.85
N GLY A 11 -3.32 9.27 11.70
CA GLY A 11 -3.08 8.13 12.59
C GLY A 11 -4.28 7.86 13.49
N GLY A 12 -4.65 6.58 13.65
CA GLY A 12 -5.73 6.16 14.55
C GLY A 12 -7.18 6.37 14.04
N THR A 13 -7.39 6.84 12.81
CA THR A 13 -8.75 7.05 12.24
C THR A 13 -9.39 5.75 11.73
N GLY A 14 -8.66 4.64 11.69
CA GLY A 14 -9.18 3.33 11.27
C GLY A 14 -8.97 2.99 9.79
N LYS A 15 -7.92 3.52 9.15
CA LYS A 15 -7.52 3.25 7.75
C LYS A 15 -7.48 1.75 7.42
N THR A 16 -6.68 0.99 8.17
CA THR A 16 -6.56 -0.47 8.01
C THR A 16 -7.88 -1.21 8.19
N ALA A 17 -8.73 -0.76 9.11
CA ALA A 17 -10.07 -1.36 9.28
C ALA A 17 -10.96 -1.10 8.06
N VAL A 18 -10.93 0.12 7.51
CA VAL A 18 -11.62 0.46 6.26
C VAL A 18 -11.07 -0.37 5.10
N ALA A 19 -9.75 -0.52 4.99
CA ALA A 19 -9.09 -1.35 3.99
C ALA A 19 -9.56 -2.80 4.05
N ALA A 20 -9.48 -3.42 5.24
CA ALA A 20 -9.91 -4.80 5.45
C ALA A 20 -11.40 -5.01 5.14
N LEU A 21 -12.27 -4.07 5.53
CA LEU A 21 -13.71 -4.14 5.20
C LEU A 21 -13.96 -4.01 3.69
N LEU A 22 -13.24 -3.12 3.01
CA LEU A 22 -13.34 -2.94 1.57
C LEU A 22 -12.89 -4.20 0.82
N ILE A 23 -11.75 -4.78 1.22
CA ILE A 23 -11.24 -6.05 0.70
C ILE A 23 -12.30 -7.14 0.85
N ARG A 24 -12.83 -7.36 2.06
CA ARG A 24 -13.87 -8.37 2.32
C ARG A 24 -15.15 -8.14 1.52
N HIS A 25 -15.51 -6.89 1.24
CA HIS A 25 -16.64 -6.56 0.40
C HIS A 25 -16.38 -6.92 -1.07
N VAL A 26 -15.22 -6.53 -1.60
CA VAL A 26 -14.80 -6.82 -2.98
C VAL A 26 -14.71 -8.32 -3.25
N LEU A 27 -14.25 -9.11 -2.29
CA LEU A 27 -14.17 -10.57 -2.43
C LEU A 27 -15.51 -11.23 -2.79
N ARG A 28 -16.64 -10.61 -2.39
CA ARG A 28 -17.99 -11.10 -2.72
C ARG A 28 -18.41 -10.79 -4.16
N THR A 29 -17.67 -9.93 -4.86
CA THR A 29 -17.96 -9.52 -6.23
C THR A 29 -17.28 -10.40 -7.29
N GLY A 30 -16.41 -11.33 -6.87
CA GLY A 30 -15.67 -12.23 -7.76
C GLY A 30 -14.49 -11.60 -8.49
N ARG A 31 -14.10 -10.36 -8.14
CA ARG A 31 -12.90 -9.70 -8.67
C ARG A 31 -11.63 -10.30 -8.05
N VAL A 32 -10.57 -10.40 -8.85
CA VAL A 32 -9.24 -10.79 -8.39
C VAL A 32 -8.54 -9.55 -7.82
N LEU A 33 -8.15 -9.61 -6.55
CA LEU A 33 -7.71 -8.45 -5.78
C LEU A 33 -6.27 -8.62 -5.27
N LEU A 34 -5.45 -7.57 -5.40
CA LEU A 34 -4.20 -7.44 -4.67
C LEU A 34 -4.38 -6.51 -3.48
N ALA A 35 -4.17 -7.01 -2.27
CA ALA A 35 -4.04 -6.18 -1.08
C ALA A 35 -2.55 -5.83 -0.87
N VAL A 36 -2.24 -4.57 -0.59
CA VAL A 36 -0.88 -4.12 -0.29
C VAL A 36 -0.87 -3.42 1.05
N ASP A 37 -0.14 -3.96 2.02
CA ASP A 37 0.19 -3.26 3.26
C ASP A 37 1.44 -2.40 3.02
N ALA A 38 1.24 -1.08 2.95
CA ALA A 38 2.29 -0.08 2.82
C ALA A 38 2.49 0.73 4.12
N ASP A 39 2.12 0.15 5.26
CA ASP A 39 2.32 0.73 6.59
C ASP A 39 3.51 0.04 7.27
N PRO A 40 4.56 0.77 7.70
CA PRO A 40 5.69 0.19 8.44
C PRO A 40 5.31 -0.55 9.72
N ASP A 41 4.13 -0.26 10.29
CA ASP A 41 3.59 -0.95 11.46
C ASP A 41 2.89 -2.28 11.10
N THR A 42 2.64 -2.55 9.82
CA THR A 42 2.17 -3.83 9.27
C THR A 42 0.91 -4.37 9.98
N ASN A 43 -0.20 -3.66 9.81
CA ASN A 43 -1.45 -3.98 10.51
C ASN A 43 -2.48 -4.69 9.61
N LEU A 44 -2.37 -4.58 8.29
CA LEU A 44 -3.35 -5.15 7.37
C LEU A 44 -3.38 -6.69 7.36
N PRO A 45 -2.24 -7.42 7.45
CA PRO A 45 -2.27 -8.87 7.53
C PRO A 45 -3.11 -9.36 8.71
N GLU A 46 -2.87 -8.82 9.90
CA GLU A 46 -3.62 -9.18 11.11
C GLU A 46 -5.11 -8.88 10.96
N ALA A 47 -5.48 -7.72 10.41
CA ALA A 47 -6.87 -7.34 10.17
C ALA A 47 -7.60 -8.29 9.18
N LEU A 48 -6.86 -8.95 8.30
CA LEU A 48 -7.36 -9.97 7.37
C LEU A 48 -7.31 -11.39 7.96
N GLY A 49 -6.72 -11.59 9.14
CA GLY A 49 -6.55 -12.89 9.77
C GLY A 49 -5.33 -13.66 9.25
N GLU A 50 -4.33 -12.93 8.77
CA GLU A 50 -3.13 -13.45 8.12
C GLU A 50 -1.86 -13.07 8.86
N THR A 51 -0.79 -13.82 8.60
CA THR A 51 0.57 -13.53 9.09
C THR A 51 1.51 -13.38 7.91
N ALA A 52 2.43 -12.43 8.00
CA ALA A 52 3.47 -12.24 6.99
C ALA A 52 4.84 -12.62 7.56
N ASP A 53 5.43 -13.68 7.03
CA ASP A 53 6.74 -14.17 7.47
C ASP A 53 7.90 -13.35 6.89
N ARG A 54 7.69 -12.79 5.69
CA ARG A 54 8.67 -11.99 4.94
C ARG A 54 7.96 -10.82 4.25
N THR A 55 8.71 -9.74 4.04
CA THR A 55 8.22 -8.49 3.46
C THR A 55 9.07 -8.05 2.27
N VAL A 56 8.58 -7.08 1.51
CA VAL A 56 9.36 -6.44 0.43
C VAL A 56 10.65 -5.80 0.98
N GLY A 57 10.63 -5.33 2.23
CA GLY A 57 11.81 -4.86 2.95
C GLY A 57 12.89 -5.93 3.06
N ASP A 58 12.54 -7.16 3.44
CA ASP A 58 13.49 -8.28 3.55
C ASP A 58 14.07 -8.67 2.20
N VAL A 59 13.23 -8.69 1.17
CA VAL A 59 13.65 -8.96 -0.22
C VAL A 59 14.61 -7.89 -0.72
N ARG A 60 14.37 -6.62 -0.37
CA ARG A 60 15.26 -5.51 -0.70
C ARG A 60 16.63 -5.67 -0.04
N GLU A 61 16.69 -6.10 1.22
CA GLU A 61 17.97 -6.37 1.90
C GLU A 61 18.76 -7.48 1.22
N ILE A 62 18.11 -8.57 0.81
CA ILE A 62 18.78 -9.67 0.08
C ILE A 62 19.42 -9.18 -1.22
N LEU A 63 18.74 -8.31 -1.97
CA LEU A 63 19.27 -7.73 -3.21
C LEU A 63 20.48 -6.82 -3.03
N MET A 64 20.53 -6.14 -1.89
CA MET A 64 21.60 -5.22 -1.50
C MET A 64 22.77 -5.94 -0.84
N GLY A 65 22.59 -7.20 -0.45
CA GLY A 65 23.64 -8.08 0.03
C GLY A 65 24.67 -8.46 -1.03
N ASP A 66 25.68 -9.21 -0.58
CA ASP A 66 26.74 -9.72 -1.45
C ASP A 66 26.21 -10.90 -2.26
N LEU A 67 25.89 -10.63 -3.53
CA LEU A 67 25.38 -11.61 -4.49
C LEU A 67 26.44 -11.91 -5.55
N PRO A 68 26.55 -13.16 -6.02
CA PRO A 68 27.45 -13.50 -7.11
C PRO A 68 27.23 -12.60 -8.34
N PRO A 69 28.30 -12.20 -9.06
CA PRO A 69 28.21 -11.23 -10.15
C PRO A 69 27.40 -11.71 -11.36
N ASP A 70 27.20 -13.01 -11.50
CA ASP A 70 26.39 -13.64 -12.56
C ASP A 70 24.89 -13.70 -12.24
N VAL A 71 24.48 -13.31 -11.02
CA VAL A 71 23.06 -13.29 -10.64
C VAL A 71 22.33 -12.14 -11.35
N ASP A 72 21.30 -12.52 -12.11
CA ASP A 72 20.31 -11.58 -12.61
C ASP A 72 19.44 -11.10 -11.44
N LYS A 73 19.80 -9.93 -10.89
CA LYS A 73 19.08 -9.30 -9.77
C LYS A 73 17.61 -9.04 -10.08
N MET A 74 17.23 -8.81 -11.34
CA MET A 74 15.85 -8.54 -11.71
C MET A 74 15.01 -9.81 -11.62
N ARG A 75 15.51 -10.93 -12.17
CA ARG A 75 14.83 -12.23 -12.06
C ARG A 75 14.80 -12.76 -10.63
N LEU A 76 15.87 -12.54 -9.87
CA LEU A 76 15.90 -12.89 -8.46
C LEU A 76 14.84 -12.09 -7.68
N LEU A 77 14.77 -10.78 -7.88
CA LEU A 77 13.78 -9.93 -7.22
C LEU A 77 12.36 -10.37 -7.57
N GLU A 78 12.09 -10.64 -8.85
CA GLU A 78 10.78 -11.11 -9.29
C GLU A 78 10.40 -12.41 -8.60
N SER A 79 11.29 -13.41 -8.60
CA SER A 79 11.07 -14.68 -7.91
C SER A 79 10.80 -14.50 -6.41
N LEU A 80 11.57 -13.63 -5.74
CA LEU A 80 11.41 -13.37 -4.31
C LEU A 80 10.10 -12.63 -4.01
N ILE A 81 9.65 -11.72 -4.87
CA ILE A 81 8.36 -11.02 -4.69
C ILE A 81 7.20 -12.01 -4.80
N TYR A 82 7.22 -12.92 -5.79
CA TYR A 82 6.21 -13.97 -5.88
C TYR A 82 6.26 -14.94 -4.70
N GLU A 83 7.44 -15.24 -4.16
CA GLU A 83 7.60 -16.11 -2.99
C GLU A 83 6.95 -15.53 -1.72
N ILE A 84 6.99 -14.20 -1.54
CA ILE A 84 6.45 -13.54 -0.34
C ILE A 84 4.97 -13.13 -0.47
N LEU A 85 4.34 -13.36 -1.63
CA LEU A 85 2.90 -13.11 -1.78
C LEU A 85 2.12 -14.12 -0.94
N ILE A 86 1.24 -13.63 -0.09
CA ILE A 86 0.31 -14.46 0.67
C ILE A 86 -0.90 -14.72 -0.21
N GLU A 87 -0.93 -15.88 -0.85
CA GLU A 87 -2.00 -16.26 -1.77
C GLU A 87 -3.24 -16.76 -1.03
N LYS A 88 -4.42 -16.24 -1.38
CA LYS A 88 -5.70 -16.64 -0.79
C LYS A 88 -6.79 -16.81 -1.84
N ALA A 89 -7.90 -17.40 -1.41
CA ALA A 89 -9.09 -17.52 -2.24
C ALA A 89 -9.69 -16.13 -2.50
N GLY A 90 -9.39 -15.57 -3.68
CA GLY A 90 -9.99 -14.32 -4.19
C GLY A 90 -9.15 -13.05 -3.95
N TYR A 91 -8.07 -13.11 -3.17
CA TYR A 91 -7.09 -12.04 -3.09
C TYR A 91 -5.70 -12.57 -2.76
N ASP A 92 -4.70 -11.81 -3.14
CA ASP A 92 -3.33 -11.98 -2.64
C ASP A 92 -2.95 -10.78 -1.78
N LEU A 93 -2.04 -10.98 -0.83
CA LEU A 93 -1.56 -9.94 0.06
C LEU A 93 -0.05 -9.79 -0.05
N LEU A 94 0.41 -8.57 -0.31
CA LEU A 94 1.80 -8.18 -0.30
C LEU A 94 2.07 -7.21 0.84
N VAL A 95 3.10 -7.48 1.64
CA VAL A 95 3.51 -6.61 2.76
C VAL A 95 4.80 -5.90 2.41
N MET A 96 4.77 -4.56 2.42
CA MET A 96 5.93 -3.74 2.08
C MET A 96 7.01 -3.83 3.17
N GLY A 97 6.59 -3.92 4.43
CA GLY A 97 7.49 -3.91 5.58
C GLY A 97 8.21 -2.59 5.77
N ARG A 98 9.14 -2.55 6.73
CA ARG A 98 9.81 -1.30 7.07
C ARG A 98 10.72 -0.81 5.93
N PRO A 99 10.72 0.50 5.65
CA PRO A 99 11.64 1.10 4.71
C PRO A 99 13.10 1.17 5.20
N ASP A 100 13.38 0.71 6.42
CA ASP A 100 14.57 1.08 7.17
C ASP A 100 15.74 0.11 6.97
N GLY A 101 16.88 0.69 6.66
CA GLY A 101 18.21 0.09 6.64
C GLY A 101 19.25 1.17 6.30
N ALA A 102 20.50 0.99 6.72
CA ALA A 102 21.56 1.95 6.45
C ALA A 102 22.08 1.75 5.02
N GLY A 103 21.45 2.40 4.02
CA GLY A 103 21.84 2.17 2.63
C GLY A 103 21.19 3.07 1.58
N CYS A 104 21.82 3.13 0.41
CA CYS A 104 21.24 3.75 -0.78
C CYS A 104 20.39 2.73 -1.54
N TYR A 105 19.07 2.80 -1.38
CA TYR A 105 18.12 1.85 -1.99
C TYR A 105 17.56 2.30 -3.33
N CYS A 106 18.08 3.37 -3.94
CA CYS A 106 17.54 3.93 -5.18
C CYS A 106 17.45 2.89 -6.31
N TYR A 107 18.48 2.04 -6.46
CA TYR A 107 18.50 0.96 -7.45
C TYR A 107 17.44 -0.11 -7.17
N ALA A 108 17.38 -0.63 -5.94
CA ALA A 108 16.39 -1.63 -5.57
C ALA A 108 14.95 -1.09 -5.71
N ASN A 109 14.70 0.16 -5.32
CA ASN A 109 13.40 0.81 -5.50
C ASN A 109 13.03 0.97 -6.98
N ASN A 110 14.00 1.22 -7.86
CA ASN A 110 13.75 1.24 -9.31
C ASN A 110 13.35 -0.13 -9.85
N LEU A 111 13.99 -1.20 -9.41
CA LEU A 111 13.61 -2.56 -9.82
C LEU A 111 12.25 -2.96 -9.25
N LEU A 112 12.02 -2.67 -7.96
CA LEU A 112 10.75 -2.94 -7.28
C LEU A 112 9.58 -2.27 -7.99
N ARG A 113 9.74 -1.01 -8.45
CA ARG A 113 8.74 -0.35 -9.28
C ARG A 113 8.35 -1.19 -10.49
N GLY A 114 9.33 -1.63 -11.27
CA GLY A 114 9.07 -2.40 -12.50
C GLY A 114 8.35 -3.71 -12.22
N ILE A 115 8.68 -4.38 -11.11
CA ILE A 115 8.03 -5.64 -10.73
C ILE A 115 6.63 -5.42 -10.17
N MET A 116 6.42 -4.39 -9.33
CA MET A 116 5.09 -4.03 -8.86
C MET A 116 4.16 -3.71 -10.04
N ASP A 117 4.66 -3.01 -11.06
CA ASP A 117 3.90 -2.74 -12.29
C ASP A 117 3.53 -4.03 -13.05
N GLN A 118 4.34 -5.10 -12.98
CA GLN A 118 4.00 -6.40 -13.57
C GLN A 118 3.03 -7.19 -12.71
N VAL A 119 3.30 -7.29 -11.40
CA VAL A 119 2.46 -8.00 -10.43
C VAL A 119 1.05 -7.44 -10.47
N MET A 120 0.89 -6.12 -10.39
CA MET A 120 -0.43 -5.48 -10.38
C MET A 120 -1.28 -5.82 -11.61
N LYS A 121 -0.69 -6.01 -12.80
CA LYS A 121 -1.44 -6.34 -14.05
C LYS A 121 -2.22 -7.65 -13.98
N ASN A 122 -1.86 -8.54 -13.05
CA ASN A 122 -2.54 -9.82 -12.87
C ASN A 122 -3.86 -9.70 -12.11
N TYR A 123 -4.19 -8.51 -11.59
CA TYR A 123 -5.35 -8.27 -10.74
C TYR A 123 -6.32 -7.28 -11.37
N ASP A 124 -7.62 -7.41 -11.06
CA ASP A 124 -8.66 -6.46 -11.47
C ASP A 124 -8.61 -5.17 -10.64
N LEU A 125 -8.27 -5.32 -9.35
CA LEU A 125 -8.23 -4.26 -8.36
C LEU A 125 -7.01 -4.42 -7.46
N ALA A 126 -6.38 -3.31 -7.07
CA ALA A 126 -5.40 -3.27 -5.98
C ALA A 126 -5.86 -2.29 -4.90
N ILE A 127 -5.86 -2.73 -3.64
CA ILE A 127 -6.16 -1.91 -2.46
C ILE A 127 -4.89 -1.76 -1.65
N ILE A 128 -4.45 -0.52 -1.44
CA ILE A 128 -3.19 -0.17 -0.81
C ILE A 128 -3.48 0.55 0.50
N ASP A 129 -3.24 -0.11 1.64
CA ASP A 129 -3.33 0.51 2.97
C ASP A 129 -2.02 1.22 3.26
N THR A 130 -2.04 2.54 3.38
CA THR A 130 -0.84 3.33 3.66
C THR A 130 -0.79 3.76 5.10
N ALA A 131 0.43 4.03 5.60
CA ALA A 131 0.60 4.78 6.83
C ALA A 131 -0.06 6.17 6.77
N ALA A 132 -0.09 6.86 7.91
CA ALA A 132 -0.66 8.19 7.98
C ALA A 132 0.09 9.17 7.05
N GLY A 133 -0.63 10.14 6.49
CA GLY A 133 -0.05 11.13 5.60
C GLY A 133 0.35 10.58 4.21
N MET A 134 1.14 11.37 3.49
CA MET A 134 1.51 11.13 2.07
C MET A 134 3.00 10.83 1.90
N GLU A 135 3.79 10.93 2.97
CA GLU A 135 5.23 10.69 2.99
C GLU A 135 5.60 9.28 2.52
N HIS A 136 4.76 8.29 2.75
CA HIS A 136 4.98 6.91 2.30
C HIS A 136 4.67 6.70 0.81
N LEU A 137 3.81 7.56 0.24
CA LEU A 137 3.51 7.60 -1.20
C LEU A 137 4.62 8.32 -1.99
N SER A 138 5.41 9.18 -1.35
CA SER A 138 6.49 9.96 -1.98
C SER A 138 7.58 9.11 -2.66
N ARG A 139 7.80 7.88 -2.18
CA ARG A 139 8.82 6.97 -2.75
C ARG A 139 8.40 6.40 -4.12
N ARG A 140 7.12 6.55 -4.51
CA ARG A 140 6.55 6.17 -5.82
C ARG A 140 6.97 4.76 -6.24
N ILE A 141 6.92 3.79 -5.31
CA ILE A 141 7.12 2.38 -5.65
C ILE A 141 5.88 1.87 -6.38
N ILE A 142 4.70 2.29 -5.92
CA ILE A 142 3.42 2.10 -6.61
C ILE A 142 3.08 3.42 -7.29
N ARG A 143 2.76 3.37 -8.59
CA ARG A 143 2.45 4.53 -9.44
C ARG A 143 1.00 4.47 -9.90
N ASP A 144 0.56 5.55 -10.54
CA ASP A 144 -0.70 5.63 -11.28
C ASP A 144 -1.90 5.19 -10.43
N LEU A 145 -2.02 5.81 -9.26
CA LEU A 145 -3.10 5.54 -8.32
C LEU A 145 -4.39 6.19 -8.82
N ASP A 146 -5.42 5.40 -9.10
CA ASP A 146 -6.68 5.91 -9.65
C ASP A 146 -7.49 6.67 -8.61
N HIS A 147 -7.56 6.13 -7.39
CA HIS A 147 -8.44 6.63 -6.34
C HIS A 147 -7.71 6.76 -5.01
N LEU A 148 -7.99 7.87 -4.31
CA LEU A 148 -7.53 8.08 -2.95
C LEU A 148 -8.72 8.12 -1.99
N LEU A 149 -8.70 7.26 -0.98
CA LEU A 149 -9.64 7.29 0.15
C LEU A 149 -8.94 7.91 1.36
N VAL A 150 -9.40 9.08 1.78
CA VAL A 150 -8.88 9.78 2.96
C VAL A 150 -9.78 9.51 4.14
N VAL A 151 -9.34 8.63 5.05
CA VAL A 151 -10.07 8.25 6.26
C VAL A 151 -9.75 9.23 7.39
N THR A 152 -10.79 9.87 7.90
CA THR A 152 -10.68 10.86 8.96
C THR A 152 -11.72 10.66 10.06
N ASP A 153 -11.60 11.38 11.17
CA ASP A 153 -12.58 11.41 12.25
C ASP A 153 -13.32 12.76 12.25
N GLY A 154 -14.38 12.88 13.06
CA GLY A 154 -15.13 14.14 13.22
C GLY A 154 -14.35 15.26 13.91
N SER A 155 -13.10 15.02 14.34
CA SER A 155 -12.32 16.05 15.01
C SER A 155 -11.81 17.10 14.03
N ARG A 156 -11.74 18.36 14.48
CA ARG A 156 -11.11 19.45 13.71
C ARG A 156 -9.71 19.05 13.20
N LYS A 157 -8.92 18.37 14.03
CA LYS A 157 -7.58 17.90 13.64
C LYS A 157 -7.63 16.87 12.51
N GLY A 158 -8.60 15.96 12.53
CA GLY A 158 -8.80 14.98 11.45
C GLY A 158 -9.15 15.68 10.13
N LEU A 159 -10.10 16.61 10.16
CA LEU A 159 -10.51 17.37 8.97
C LEU A 159 -9.34 18.19 8.39
N THR A 160 -8.58 18.89 9.24
CA THR A 160 -7.38 19.63 8.79
C THR A 160 -6.32 18.70 8.19
N THR A 161 -6.15 17.47 8.69
CA THR A 161 -5.27 16.49 8.05
C THR A 161 -5.78 16.08 6.68
N ALA A 162 -7.09 15.88 6.51
CA ALA A 162 -7.67 15.55 5.21
C ALA A 162 -7.50 16.68 4.18
N GLU A 163 -7.68 17.94 4.61
CA GLU A 163 -7.40 19.13 3.78
C GLU A 163 -5.93 19.15 3.32
N ARG A 164 -4.98 18.96 4.25
CA ARG A 164 -3.55 18.91 3.91
C ARG A 164 -3.21 17.79 2.93
N ILE A 165 -3.83 16.63 3.07
CA ILE A 165 -3.61 15.51 2.14
C ILE A 165 -4.07 15.91 0.74
N ARG A 166 -5.24 16.53 0.60
CA ARG A 166 -5.73 17.05 -0.70
C ARG A 166 -4.76 18.08 -1.28
N ASP A 167 -4.32 19.04 -0.49
CA ASP A 167 -3.43 20.10 -0.98
C ASP A 167 -2.08 19.50 -1.43
N LEU A 168 -1.54 18.51 -0.69
CA LEU A 168 -0.33 17.78 -1.07
C LEU A 168 -0.51 16.94 -2.35
N THR A 169 -1.70 16.36 -2.57
CA THR A 169 -1.94 15.61 -3.81
C THR A 169 -1.92 16.49 -5.05
N ASP A 170 -2.38 17.75 -4.91
CA ASP A 170 -2.35 18.75 -5.98
C ASP A 170 -0.93 19.27 -6.20
N GLU A 171 -0.19 19.56 -5.12
CA GLU A 171 1.20 20.03 -5.20
C GLU A 171 2.16 19.01 -5.82
N LEU A 172 1.99 17.73 -5.51
CA LEU A 172 2.88 16.65 -5.94
C LEU A 172 2.49 16.04 -7.30
N ASP A 173 1.43 16.56 -7.93
CA ASP A 173 0.85 16.09 -9.20
C ASP A 173 0.76 14.55 -9.23
N LEU A 174 0.11 13.99 -8.20
CA LEU A 174 0.05 12.53 -8.02
C LEU A 174 -0.96 11.85 -8.96
N GLY A 175 -1.67 12.62 -9.79
CA GLY A 175 -2.47 12.10 -10.89
C GLY A 175 -3.70 11.27 -10.48
N PHE A 176 -4.18 11.41 -9.24
CA PHE A 176 -5.39 10.71 -8.79
C PHE A 176 -6.60 11.14 -9.62
N LYS A 177 -7.37 10.17 -10.14
CA LYS A 177 -8.60 10.46 -10.88
C LYS A 177 -9.69 11.00 -9.96
N ASN A 178 -9.77 10.46 -8.73
CA ASN A 178 -10.75 10.88 -7.74
C ASN A 178 -10.19 10.78 -6.31
N ILE A 179 -10.59 11.72 -5.46
CA ILE A 179 -10.30 11.73 -4.02
C ILE A 179 -11.63 11.69 -3.27
N TYR A 180 -11.75 10.78 -2.31
CA TYR A 180 -12.93 10.60 -1.48
C TYR A 180 -12.58 10.73 0.00
N ILE A 181 -13.52 11.24 0.79
CA ILE A 181 -13.37 11.36 2.25
C ILE A 181 -14.27 10.32 2.91
N ILE A 182 -13.70 9.56 3.85
CA ILE A 182 -14.43 8.64 4.71
C ILE A 182 -14.37 9.19 6.13
N LEU A 183 -15.52 9.65 6.63
CA LEU A 183 -15.67 10.02 8.03
C LEU A 183 -15.93 8.75 8.86
N ASN A 184 -14.96 8.37 9.69
CA ASN A 184 -15.02 7.23 10.57
C ASN A 184 -15.07 7.68 12.05
N LYS A 185 -15.61 6.82 12.92
CA LYS A 185 -15.76 7.12 14.37
C LYS A 185 -16.53 8.42 14.64
N VAL A 186 -17.47 8.76 13.76
CA VAL A 186 -18.36 9.92 13.95
C VAL A 186 -19.46 9.54 14.94
N THR A 187 -19.60 10.36 15.96
CA THR A 187 -20.66 10.29 16.96
C THR A 187 -21.48 11.58 16.90
N PRO A 188 -22.69 11.62 17.48
CA PRO A 188 -23.48 12.85 17.51
C PRO A 188 -22.75 14.06 18.12
N GLU A 189 -21.78 13.83 19.00
CA GLU A 189 -21.02 14.85 19.72
C GLU A 189 -19.85 15.43 18.93
N ASN A 190 -19.37 14.74 17.88
CA ASN A 190 -18.22 15.16 17.08
C ASN A 190 -18.54 15.34 15.58
N ARG A 191 -19.83 15.36 15.22
CA ARG A 191 -20.30 15.55 13.85
C ARG A 191 -20.12 16.98 13.34
#